data_AF-A0A179BBZ5-F1
#
_entry.id   AF-A0A179BBZ5-F1
#
_cell.length_a   1.000
_cell.length_b   1.000
_cell.length_c   1.000
_cell.angle_alpha   90.00
_cell.angle_beta   90.00
_cell.angle_gamma   90.00
#
_symmetry.space_group_name_H-M   'P 1'
#
loop_
_entity.id
_entity.type
_entity.pdbx_description
1 polymer ?
#
loop_
_entity_poly.entity_id
_entity_poly.type
_entity_poly.pdbx_seq_one_letter_code
_entity_poly.pdbx_strand_id
1 'polypeptide(L)'
;MGYERNDTATDIDLRPIIGLLSNEPEQVVEILTVGAIKKHRKLVDRAERMFQVAHAGDRGGEKEPGDAHLAYLEATIEMHAQMSALTTLLNILGRTPKV
;
A
#
# COMPACT_ATOMS: atom_id res chain seq x y z
N MET A 1 20.71 -23.08 5.85
CA MET A 1 19.53 -22.68 5.06
C MET A 1 19.74 -21.23 4.64
N GLY A 2 20.02 -21.00 3.36
CA GLY A 2 20.12 -19.65 2.83
C GLY A 2 18.72 -19.08 2.69
N TYR A 3 18.47 -17.90 3.27
CA TYR A 3 17.26 -17.16 2.99
C TYR A 3 17.29 -16.77 1.51
N GLU A 4 16.44 -17.38 0.69
CA GLU A 4 16.19 -16.90 -0.66
C GLU A 4 15.65 -15.48 -0.54
N ARG A 5 16.47 -14.51 -0.98
CA ARG A 5 16.06 -13.11 -1.00
C ARG A 5 15.05 -12.94 -2.12
N ASN A 6 13.83 -12.54 -1.77
CA ASN A 6 12.76 -12.22 -2.72
C ASN A 6 13.00 -10.85 -3.37
N ASP A 7 14.19 -10.60 -3.90
CA ASP A 7 14.60 -9.28 -4.37
C ASP A 7 14.43 -9.21 -5.90
N THR A 8 13.18 -9.08 -6.35
CA THR A 8 12.90 -8.53 -7.68
C THR A 8 12.04 -7.28 -7.51
N ALA A 9 12.66 -6.11 -7.70
CA ALA A 9 12.00 -4.82 -7.67
C ALA A 9 11.60 -4.44 -9.10
N THR A 10 10.38 -4.78 -9.50
CA THR A 10 9.73 -4.16 -10.66
C THR A 10 8.67 -3.20 -10.16
N ASP A 11 8.65 -2.00 -10.72
CA ASP A 11 7.61 -1.03 -10.44
C ASP A 11 6.28 -1.63 -10.93
N ILE A 12 5.32 -1.83 -10.01
CA ILE A 12 4.02 -2.42 -10.35
C ILE A 12 3.12 -1.29 -10.85
N ASP A 13 3.25 -0.98 -12.13
CA ASP A 13 2.24 -0.19 -12.83
C ASP A 13 1.00 -1.05 -13.04
N LEU A 14 -0.12 -0.64 -12.43
CA LEU A 14 -1.39 -1.35 -12.56
C LEU A 14 -2.04 -1.00 -13.90
N ARG A 15 -1.48 -1.52 -15.00
CA ARG A 15 -2.01 -1.38 -16.38
C ARG A 15 -3.53 -1.61 -16.49
N PRO A 16 -4.16 -2.54 -15.75
CA PRO A 16 -5.61 -2.69 -15.76
C PRO A 16 -6.38 -1.42 -15.38
N ILE A 17 -5.85 -0.58 -14.48
CA ILE A 17 -6.50 0.67 -14.06
C ILE A 17 -6.47 1.70 -15.21
N ILE A 18 -5.37 1.74 -15.98
CA ILE A 18 -5.26 2.61 -17.16
C ILE A 18 -6.34 2.27 -18.18
N GLY A 19 -6.51 0.97 -18.48
CA GLY A 19 -7.57 0.50 -19.37
C GLY A 19 -8.97 0.82 -18.84
N LEU A 20 -9.20 0.58 -17.55
CA LEU A 20 -10.48 0.82 -16.88
C LEU A 20 -10.92 2.30 -16.96
N LEU A 21 -9.99 3.24 -16.79
CA LEU A 21 -10.29 4.68 -16.71
C LEU A 21 -10.08 5.43 -18.04
N SER A 22 -9.73 4.72 -19.12
CA SER A 22 -9.34 5.31 -20.41
C SER A 22 -10.40 6.23 -21.04
N ASN A 23 -11.69 6.02 -20.74
CA ASN A 23 -12.80 6.81 -21.28
C ASN A 23 -13.55 7.60 -20.20
N GLU A 24 -13.03 7.64 -18.97
CA GLU A 24 -13.68 8.37 -17.89
C GLU A 24 -13.34 9.86 -17.94
N PRO A 25 -14.27 10.76 -17.55
CA PRO A 25 -13.98 12.18 -17.42
C PRO A 25 -12.88 12.45 -16.39
N GLU A 26 -12.04 13.47 -16.63
CA GLU A 26 -10.98 13.87 -15.69
C GLU A 26 -11.52 14.07 -14.26
N GLN A 27 -12.70 14.66 -14.12
CA GLN A 27 -13.35 14.90 -12.83
C GLN A 27 -13.61 13.60 -12.05
N VAL A 28 -13.96 12.51 -12.74
CA VAL A 28 -14.17 11.19 -12.11
C VAL A 28 -12.83 10.66 -11.61
N VAL A 29 -11.78 10.73 -12.45
CA VAL A 29 -10.42 10.31 -12.08
C VAL A 29 -9.91 11.12 -10.88
N GLU A 30 -10.16 12.42 -10.82
CA GLU A 30 -9.79 13.28 -9.70
C GLU A 30 -10.49 12.87 -8.40
N ILE A 31 -11.82 12.64 -8.44
CA ILE A 31 -12.58 12.15 -7.27
C ILE A 31 -12.00 10.83 -6.75
N LEU A 32 -11.72 9.88 -7.65
CA LEU A 32 -11.12 8.60 -7.30
C LEU A 32 -9.72 8.77 -6.71
N THR A 33 -8.91 9.66 -7.27
CA THR A 33 -7.56 9.96 -6.79
C THR A 33 -7.59 10.57 -5.39
N VAL A 34 -8.47 11.54 -5.13
CA VAL A 34 -8.65 12.13 -3.79
C VAL A 34 -9.10 11.06 -2.78
N GLY A 35 -10.04 10.20 -3.18
CA GLY A 35 -10.46 9.05 -2.37
C GLY A 35 -9.31 8.10 -2.04
N ALA A 36 -8.48 7.78 -3.04
CA ALA A 36 -7.30 6.94 -2.89
C ALA A 36 -6.25 7.57 -1.97
N ILE A 37 -6.00 8.89 -2.03
CA ILE A 37 -5.09 9.56 -1.09
C ILE A 37 -5.59 9.45 0.34
N LYS A 38 -6.89 9.70 0.58
CA LYS A 38 -7.49 9.56 1.92
C LYS A 38 -7.42 8.12 2.42
N LYS A 39 -7.65 7.14 1.55
CA LYS A 39 -7.51 5.71 1.88
C LYS A 39 -6.06 5.37 2.23
N HIS A 40 -5.09 5.85 1.45
CA HIS A 40 -3.67 5.61 1.69
C HIS A 40 -3.26 6.08 3.09
N ARG A 41 -3.62 7.31 3.46
CA ARG A 41 -3.31 7.86 4.79
C ARG A 41 -3.83 6.96 5.92
N LYS A 42 -5.07 6.46 5.82
CA LYS A 42 -5.64 5.54 6.82
C LYS A 42 -4.87 4.21 6.91
N LEU A 43 -4.37 3.71 5.78
CA LEU A 43 -3.58 2.48 5.73
C LEU A 43 -2.20 2.68 6.36
N VAL A 44 -1.56 3.83 6.10
CA VAL A 44 -0.31 4.23 6.79
C VAL A 44 -0.53 4.26 8.30
N ASP A 45 -1.57 4.95 8.78
CA ASP A 45 -1.88 5.02 10.21
C ASP A 45 -2.11 3.61 10.82
N ARG A 46 -2.72 2.69 10.06
CA ARG A 46 -2.93 1.31 10.50
C ARG A 46 -1.62 0.53 10.56
N ALA A 47 -0.79 0.60 9.53
CA ALA A 47 0.50 -0.07 9.49
C ALA A 47 1.41 0.40 10.64
N GLU A 48 1.41 1.71 10.91
CA GLU A 48 2.17 2.29 12.03
C GLU A 48 1.67 1.76 13.39
N ARG A 49 0.36 1.70 13.62
CA ARG A 49 -0.18 1.10 14.85
C ARG A 49 0.23 -0.36 15.02
N MET A 50 0.15 -1.16 13.96
CA MET A 50 0.54 -2.57 14.01
C MET A 50 2.05 -2.74 14.24
N PHE A 51 2.86 -1.86 13.65
CA PHE A 51 4.30 -1.82 13.92
C PHE A 51 4.59 -1.59 15.40
N GLN A 52 3.94 -0.61 16.04
CA GLN A 52 4.12 -0.34 17.47
C GLN A 52 3.73 -1.54 18.33
N VAL A 53 2.60 -2.19 18.05
CA VAL A 53 2.15 -3.39 18.78
C VAL A 53 3.14 -4.55 18.62
N ALA A 54 3.60 -4.81 17.39
CA ALA A 54 4.54 -5.89 17.10
C ALA A 54 5.91 -5.70 17.78
N HIS A 55 6.32 -4.46 18.06
CA HIS A 55 7.61 -4.13 18.67
C HIS A 55 7.52 -3.84 20.18
N ALA A 56 6.32 -3.69 20.73
CA ALA A 56 6.09 -3.55 22.17
C ALA A 56 6.11 -4.92 22.91
N GLY A 57 5.94 -6.02 22.18
CA GLY A 57 6.06 -7.39 22.72
C GLY A 57 7.51 -7.85 22.82
N ASP A 58 7.87 -8.48 23.94
CA ASP A 58 9.21 -9.00 24.25
C ASP A 58 9.71 -9.95 23.15
N ARG A 59 10.96 -9.76 22.69
CA ARG A 59 11.61 -10.55 21.63
C ARG A 59 12.08 -11.91 22.16
N GLY A 60 11.20 -12.61 22.86
CA GLY A 60 11.49 -13.89 23.49
C GLY A 60 11.50 -15.03 22.49
N GLY A 61 12.63 -15.27 21.81
CA GLY A 61 13.09 -16.58 21.32
C GLY A 61 12.13 -17.49 20.52
N GLU A 62 11.00 -17.01 20.01
CA GLU A 62 10.02 -17.85 19.33
C GLU A 62 10.44 -18.21 17.91
N LYS A 63 10.30 -19.50 17.58
CA LYS A 63 10.64 -20.09 16.27
C LYS A 63 9.61 -19.76 15.18
N GLU A 64 8.44 -19.23 15.55
CA GLU A 64 7.35 -18.89 14.64
C GLU A 64 7.04 -17.39 14.69
N PRO A 65 6.61 -16.76 13.57
CA PRO A 65 6.24 -15.36 13.57
C PRO A 65 4.98 -15.17 14.42
N GLY A 66 5.09 -14.42 15.51
CA GLY A 66 3.93 -14.09 16.34
C GLY A 66 2.86 -13.34 15.57
N ASP A 67 1.59 -13.51 15.96
CA ASP A 67 0.42 -12.93 15.30
C ASP A 67 0.53 -11.42 15.07
N ALA A 68 1.15 -10.69 16.00
CA ALA A 68 1.36 -9.25 15.88
C ALA A 68 2.32 -8.89 14.73
N HIS A 69 3.35 -9.70 14.49
CA HIS A 69 4.27 -9.51 13.37
C HIS A 69 3.58 -9.77 12.03
N LEU A 70 2.78 -10.84 11.94
CA LEU A 70 1.98 -11.13 10.74
C LEU A 70 0.98 -10.00 10.45
N ALA A 71 0.26 -9.51 11.47
CA ALA A 71 -0.68 -8.40 11.31
C ALA A 71 0.00 -7.10 10.82
N TYR A 72 1.23 -6.84 11.27
CA TYR A 72 2.05 -5.74 10.76
C TYR A 72 2.42 -5.92 9.29
N LEU A 73 2.89 -7.11 8.91
CA LEU A 73 3.24 -7.40 7.51
C LEU A 73 2.02 -7.29 6.59
N GLU A 74 0.87 -7.84 6.99
CA GLU A 74 -0.37 -7.71 6.23
C GLU A 74 -0.79 -6.26 6.04
N ALA A 75 -0.76 -5.45 7.12
CA ALA A 75 -1.09 -4.03 7.03
C ALA A 75 -0.12 -3.27 6.10
N THR A 76 1.16 -3.63 6.12
CA THR A 76 2.20 -3.02 5.29
C THR A 76 2.04 -3.41 3.81
N ILE A 77 1.73 -4.68 3.53
CA ILE A 77 1.42 -5.16 2.17
C ILE A 77 0.20 -4.43 1.63
N GLU A 78 -0.88 -4.30 2.40
CA GLU A 78 -2.09 -3.60 1.96
C GLU A 78 -1.80 -2.11 1.68
N MET A 79 -1.02 -1.45 2.53
CA MET A 79 -0.58 -0.06 2.33
C MET A 79 0.18 0.10 1.02
N HIS A 80 1.16 -0.77 0.73
CA HIS A 80 1.95 -0.70 -0.50
C HIS A 80 1.16 -1.07 -1.75
N ALA A 81 0.31 -2.10 -1.70
CA ALA A 81 -0.57 -2.45 -2.81
C ALA A 81 -1.49 -1.28 -3.17
N GLN A 82 -2.02 -0.58 -2.16
CA GLN A 82 -2.83 0.60 -2.40
C GLN A 82 -2.00 1.80 -2.89
N MET A 83 -0.72 1.93 -2.48
CA MET A 83 0.19 2.95 -3.03
C MET A 83 0.41 2.76 -4.53
N SER A 84 0.60 1.52 -5.02
CA SER A 84 0.72 1.24 -6.47
C SER A 84 -0.52 1.71 -7.24
N ALA A 85 -1.72 1.52 -6.68
CA ALA A 85 -2.96 2.04 -7.26
C ALA A 85 -3.01 3.56 -7.23
N LEU A 86 -2.61 4.20 -6.12
CA LEU A 86 -2.55 5.66 -6.02
C LEU A 86 -1.56 6.27 -7.02
N THR A 87 -0.36 5.71 -7.15
CA THR A 87 0.64 6.15 -8.14
C THR A 87 0.09 6.03 -9.55
N THR A 88 -0.59 4.92 -9.87
CA THR A 88 -1.23 4.75 -11.19
C THR A 88 -2.31 5.82 -11.43
N LEU A 89 -3.14 6.13 -10.44
CA LEU A 89 -4.16 7.19 -10.54
C LEU A 89 -3.54 8.58 -10.73
N LEU A 90 -2.46 8.89 -10.01
CA LEU A 90 -1.71 10.14 -10.17
C LEU A 90 -1.09 10.27 -11.56
N ASN A 91 -0.57 9.16 -12.11
CA ASN A 91 -0.02 9.12 -13.46
C ASN A 91 -1.11 9.35 -14.53
N ILE A 92 -2.30 8.77 -14.35
CA ILE A 92 -3.44 9.00 -15.26
C ILE A 92 -3.92 10.45 -15.17
N LEU A 93 -4.01 11.01 -13.96
CA LEU A 93 -4.47 12.40 -13.75
C LEU A 93 -3.41 13.43 -14.18
N GLY A 94 -2.13 13.08 -14.19
CA GLY A 94 -1.01 13.95 -14.58
C GLY A 94 -0.66 15.04 -13.56
N ARG A 95 -1.33 15.06 -12.40
CA ARG A 95 -1.11 16.02 -11.30
C ARG A 95 -1.51 15.43 -9.96
N THR A 96 -1.01 16.01 -8.86
CA THR A 96 -1.50 15.69 -7.52
C THR A 96 -2.69 16.60 -7.18
N PRO A 97 -3.90 16.05 -6.93
CA PRO A 97 -5.06 16.87 -6.59
C PRO A 97 -4.97 17.36 -5.14
N LYS A 98 -5.68 18.44 -4.84
CA LYS A 98 -5.77 18.97 -3.48
C LYS A 98 -6.71 18.09 -2.65
N VAL A 99 -6.28 17.70 -1.45
CA VAL A 99 -7.01 16.79 -0.53
C VAL A 99 -7.38 17.48 0.77
#